data_AF-A0A2N2IKA7-F1
#
_entry.id   AF-A0A2N2IKA7-F1
#
_cell.length_a   1.000
_cell.length_b   1.000
_cell.length_c   1.000
_cell.angle_alpha   90.00
_cell.angle_beta   90.00
_cell.angle_gamma   90.00
#
_symmetry.space_group_name_H-M   'P 1'
#
loop_
_entity.id
_entity.type
_entity.pdbx_description
1 polymer ?
#
loop_
_entity_poly.entity_id
_entity_poly.type
_entity_poly.pdbx_seq_one_letter_code
_entity_poly.pdbx_strand_id
1 'polypeptide(L)'
;MIGGARGLLPCLRDEGHAVRADDVGRPRVLAADLQGPLDAREARAFRTSLAARGHVYVACPAHLVVSTWTVLRSVGLEPKRTVFVHPSADAPATDAIVVARPAKRGGLVVELAGVERRF
;
A
#
# COMPACT_ATOMS: atom_id res chain seq x y z
N MET A 1 9.04 -20.39 5.82
CA MET A 1 8.61 -19.33 4.88
C MET A 1 8.09 -18.15 5.70
N ILE A 2 8.80 -17.03 5.70
CA ILE A 2 8.48 -15.85 6.51
C ILE A 2 7.45 -15.03 5.73
N GLY A 3 6.28 -14.82 6.32
CA GLY A 3 5.22 -13.98 5.76
C GLY A 3 5.64 -12.51 5.76
N GLY A 4 6.20 -12.05 4.64
CA GLY A 4 6.38 -10.61 4.39
C GLY A 4 5.04 -9.89 4.21
N ALA A 5 5.05 -8.60 3.85
CA ALA A 5 3.85 -7.81 3.58
C ALA A 5 2.84 -8.52 2.64
N ARG A 6 3.35 -9.37 1.75
CA ARG A 6 2.59 -10.29 0.88
C ARG A 6 1.62 -11.21 1.63
N GLY A 7 2.00 -11.68 2.82
CA GLY A 7 1.17 -12.51 3.70
C GLY A 7 0.13 -11.72 4.52
N LEU A 8 0.16 -10.38 4.47
CA LEU A 8 -0.84 -9.50 5.08
C LEU A 8 -1.94 -9.08 4.08
N LEU A 9 -1.77 -9.39 2.79
CA LEU A 9 -2.74 -9.19 1.72
C LEU A 9 -3.77 -10.31 1.49
N PRO A 10 -3.74 -11.52 2.11
CA PRO A 10 -4.79 -12.54 1.93
C PRO A 10 -6.18 -12.10 2.37
N CYS A 11 -6.31 -11.08 3.24
CA CYS A 11 -7.60 -10.46 3.53
C CYS A 11 -8.07 -9.45 2.45
N LEU A 12 -7.27 -9.26 1.40
CA LEU A 12 -7.45 -8.30 0.31
C LEU A 12 -7.32 -8.94 -1.08
N ARG A 13 -7.46 -10.26 -1.24
CA ARG A 13 -7.41 -10.90 -2.55
C ARG A 13 -8.30 -12.13 -2.58
N ASP A 14 -9.25 -12.13 -3.50
CA ASP A 14 -9.31 -13.29 -4.38
C ASP A 14 -8.52 -13.06 -5.68
N GLU A 15 -8.31 -11.83 -6.20
CA GLU A 15 -7.71 -11.70 -7.56
C GLU A 15 -6.86 -10.45 -7.79
N GLY A 16 -5.63 -10.39 -7.25
CA GLY A 16 -4.68 -9.36 -7.68
C GLY A 16 -4.88 -7.97 -7.07
N HIS A 17 -6.15 -7.56 -6.90
CA HIS A 17 -6.66 -6.35 -6.27
C HIS A 17 -7.98 -6.67 -5.53
N ALA A 18 -8.11 -6.41 -4.22
CA ALA A 18 -9.44 -6.38 -3.59
C ALA A 18 -10.11 -5.03 -3.80
N VAL A 19 -11.34 -5.08 -4.29
CA VAL A 19 -12.23 -3.94 -4.43
C VAL A 19 -13.40 -4.08 -3.45
N ARG A 20 -13.53 -3.17 -2.49
CA ARG A 20 -14.81 -2.95 -1.79
C ARG A 20 -15.50 -1.77 -2.41
N ALA A 21 -16.62 -1.96 -3.10
CA ALA A 21 -17.35 -0.87 -3.75
C ALA A 21 -18.20 -0.03 -2.76
N ASP A 22 -18.55 1.20 -3.14
CA ASP A 22 -19.63 1.97 -2.51
C ASP A 22 -21.00 1.59 -3.10
N ASP A 23 -22.07 2.22 -2.60
CA ASP A 23 -23.47 1.97 -3.02
C ASP A 23 -23.72 2.30 -4.51
N VAL A 24 -22.75 2.89 -5.20
CA VAL A 24 -22.76 3.27 -6.63
C VAL A 24 -21.74 2.43 -7.43
N GLY A 25 -21.19 1.36 -6.84
CA GLY A 25 -20.27 0.44 -7.51
C GLY A 25 -18.82 0.92 -7.60
N ARG A 26 -18.41 2.02 -6.95
CA ARG A 26 -17.05 2.55 -7.05
C ARG A 26 -16.09 1.98 -5.99
N PRO A 27 -14.88 1.53 -6.36
CA PRO A 27 -13.86 1.06 -5.41
C PRO A 27 -13.55 2.04 -4.26
N ARG A 28 -13.83 1.64 -3.01
CA ARG A 28 -13.36 2.27 -1.77
C ARG A 28 -12.04 1.70 -1.27
N VAL A 29 -11.66 0.51 -1.71
CA VAL A 29 -10.37 -0.11 -1.41
C VAL A 29 -9.79 -0.62 -2.71
N LEU A 30 -8.49 -0.39 -2.92
CA LEU A 30 -7.67 -1.02 -3.95
C LEU A 30 -6.42 -1.55 -3.26
N ALA A 31 -5.94 -2.73 -3.64
CA ALA A 31 -4.70 -3.30 -3.12
C ALA A 31 -3.77 -3.67 -4.28
N ALA A 32 -2.49 -3.35 -4.21
CA ALA A 32 -1.48 -3.68 -5.22
C ALA A 32 -0.23 -4.26 -4.55
N ASP A 33 0.39 -5.26 -5.19
CA ASP A 33 1.67 -5.85 -4.79
C ASP A 33 2.71 -5.55 -5.89
N LEU A 34 3.66 -4.68 -5.58
CA LEU A 34 4.68 -4.23 -6.51
C LEU A 34 5.96 -5.03 -6.36
N GLN A 35 6.51 -5.51 -7.47
CA GLN A 35 7.82 -6.16 -7.54
C GLN A 35 8.90 -5.24 -8.12
N GLY A 36 8.50 -4.08 -8.64
CA GLY A 36 9.36 -3.07 -9.21
C GLY A 36 8.78 -1.67 -8.98
N PRO A 37 9.43 -0.62 -9.53
CA PRO A 37 8.96 0.75 -9.38
C PRO A 37 7.51 0.93 -9.85
N LEU A 38 6.71 1.66 -9.08
CA LEU A 38 5.35 2.03 -9.48
C LEU A 38 5.40 2.97 -10.70
N ASP A 39 4.66 2.64 -11.75
CA ASP A 39 4.48 3.52 -12.91
C ASP A 39 3.42 4.60 -12.60
N ALA A 40 3.66 5.84 -13.07
CA ALA A 40 2.69 6.92 -13.02
C ALA A 40 1.38 6.59 -13.76
N ARG A 41 1.43 5.80 -14.85
CA ARG A 41 0.22 5.34 -15.54
C ARG A 41 -0.63 4.44 -14.64
N GLU A 42 0.00 3.51 -13.94
CA GLU A 42 -0.67 2.61 -12.99
C GLU A 42 -1.24 3.39 -11.80
N ALA A 43 -0.46 4.31 -11.22
CA ALA A 43 -0.92 5.17 -10.13
C ALA A 43 -2.12 6.04 -10.55
N ARG A 44 -2.13 6.54 -11.79
CA ARG A 44 -3.27 7.30 -12.33
C ARG A 44 -4.51 6.43 -12.45
N ALA A 45 -4.37 5.17 -12.87
CA ALA A 45 -5.48 4.21 -12.90
C ALA A 45 -6.05 3.97 -11.49
N PHE A 46 -5.21 3.85 -10.47
CA PHE A 46 -5.69 3.78 -9.08
C PHE A 46 -6.51 5.01 -8.71
N ARG A 47 -6.01 6.21 -9.04
CA ARG A 47 -6.70 7.46 -8.71
C ARG A 47 -8.07 7.58 -9.37
N THR A 48 -8.19 7.20 -10.64
CA THR A 48 -9.42 7.34 -11.41
C THR A 48 -10.48 6.33 -10.99
N SER A 49 -10.06 5.12 -10.61
CA SER A 49 -10.97 4.05 -10.20
C SER A 49 -11.49 4.22 -8.77
N LEU A 50 -10.80 5.02 -7.94
CA LEU A 50 -11.11 5.12 -6.52
C LEU A 50 -12.23 6.15 -6.22
N ALA A 51 -13.16 5.74 -5.36
CA ALA A 51 -14.18 6.62 -4.78
C ALA A 51 -13.53 7.76 -3.97
N ALA A 52 -14.27 8.86 -3.76
CA ALA A 52 -13.74 10.08 -3.12
C ALA A 52 -13.14 9.88 -1.72
N ARG A 53 -13.55 8.83 -1.00
CA ARG A 53 -13.03 8.46 0.33
C ARG A 53 -12.33 7.11 0.35
N GLY A 54 -11.99 6.58 -0.82
CA GLY A 54 -11.33 5.29 -0.93
C GLY A 54 -9.86 5.33 -0.54
N HIS A 55 -9.27 4.15 -0.35
CA HIS A 55 -7.88 3.93 0.00
C HIS A 55 -7.22 2.97 -0.99
N VAL A 56 -5.95 3.21 -1.26
CA VAL A 56 -5.08 2.32 -2.02
C VAL A 56 -4.04 1.77 -1.04
N TYR A 57 -3.91 0.46 -0.98
CA TYR A 57 -2.89 -0.26 -0.24
C TYR A 57 -1.85 -0.75 -1.24
N VAL A 58 -0.60 -0.33 -1.09
CA VAL A 58 0.49 -0.72 -1.97
C VAL A 58 1.52 -1.46 -1.12
N ALA A 59 1.63 -2.77 -1.30
CA ALA A 59 2.76 -3.52 -0.80
C ALA A 59 3.92 -3.40 -1.77
N CYS A 60 5.12 -3.09 -1.28
CA CYS A 60 6.33 -3.00 -2.11
C CYS A 60 7.59 -3.32 -1.29
N PRO A 61 8.71 -3.67 -1.94
CA PRO A 61 10.01 -3.70 -1.30
C PRO A 61 10.33 -2.39 -0.58
N ALA A 62 10.92 -2.46 0.62
CA ALA A 62 11.17 -1.28 1.45
C ALA A 62 12.03 -0.21 0.73
N HIS A 63 12.96 -0.63 -0.12
CA HIS A 63 13.81 0.26 -0.91
C HIS A 63 13.06 1.07 -1.99
N LEU A 64 11.82 0.67 -2.33
CA LEU A 64 10.96 1.37 -3.31
C LEU A 64 9.94 2.30 -2.66
N VAL A 65 9.92 2.44 -1.33
CA VAL A 65 8.90 3.22 -0.63
C VAL A 65 8.90 4.69 -1.04
N VAL A 66 10.08 5.31 -1.12
CA VAL A 66 10.20 6.74 -1.45
C VAL A 66 9.78 7.03 -2.89
N SER A 67 10.14 6.18 -3.84
CA SER A 67 9.69 6.31 -5.23
C SER A 67 8.19 6.07 -5.34
N THR A 68 7.65 5.09 -4.61
CA THR A 68 6.21 4.82 -4.51
C THR A 68 5.43 6.05 -4.00
N TRP A 69 5.89 6.68 -2.90
CA TRP A 69 5.28 7.92 -2.39
C TRP A 69 5.27 9.03 -3.42
N THR A 70 6.39 9.21 -4.12
CA THR A 70 6.57 10.26 -5.11
C THR A 70 5.58 10.11 -6.26
N VAL A 71 5.47 8.89 -6.80
CA VAL A 71 4.56 8.59 -7.91
C VAL A 71 3.10 8.75 -7.49
N LEU A 72 2.71 8.23 -6.33
CA LEU A 72 1.34 8.40 -5.80
C LEU A 72 0.97 9.89 -5.64
N ARG A 73 1.88 10.69 -5.07
CA ARG A 73 1.67 12.14 -4.90
C ARG A 73 1.53 12.87 -6.23
N SER A 74 2.22 12.42 -7.28
CA SER A 74 2.15 13.05 -8.61
C SER A 74 0.76 12.93 -9.25
N VAL A 75 -0.03 11.92 -8.85
CA VAL A 75 -1.41 11.70 -9.33
C VAL A 75 -2.48 12.11 -8.30
N GLY A 76 -2.09 12.77 -7.21
CA GLY A 76 -3.03 13.25 -6.19
C GLY A 76 -3.51 12.17 -5.21
N LEU A 77 -2.79 11.06 -5.08
CA LEU A 77 -2.96 10.10 -3.99
C LEU A 77 -1.92 10.41 -2.91
N GLU A 78 -2.36 10.86 -1.75
CA GLU A 78 -1.47 11.18 -0.64
C GLU A 78 -1.27 9.95 0.26
N PRO A 79 -0.02 9.50 0.48
CA PRO A 79 0.30 8.53 1.53
C PRO A 79 -0.08 9.06 2.91
N LYS A 80 -0.88 8.29 3.66
CA LYS A 80 -1.31 8.62 5.03
C LYS A 80 -0.76 7.68 6.07
N ARG A 81 -0.47 6.44 5.69
CA ARG A 81 0.17 5.45 6.54
C ARG A 81 1.22 4.70 5.75
N THR A 82 2.37 4.41 6.36
CA THR A 82 3.35 3.46 5.81
C THR A 82 3.80 2.55 6.93
N VAL A 83 3.67 1.24 6.71
CA VAL A 83 4.05 0.20 7.67
C VAL A 83 5.25 -0.53 7.08
N PHE A 84 6.39 -0.53 7.79
CA PHE A 84 7.56 -1.31 7.39
C PHE A 84 7.52 -2.69 8.04
N VAL A 85 7.83 -3.74 7.27
CA VAL A 85 7.83 -5.13 7.72
C VAL A 85 9.27 -5.61 7.83
N HIS A 86 9.63 -6.05 9.03
CA HIS A 86 10.98 -6.53 9.35
C HIS A 86 10.97 -8.05 9.56
N PRO A 87 11.94 -8.81 9.00
CA PRO A 87 12.05 -10.25 9.24
C PRO A 87 12.23 -10.63 10.72
N SER A 88 12.84 -9.73 11.49
CA SER A 88 13.02 -9.81 12.95
C SER A 88 13.18 -8.40 13.52
N ALA A 89 13.13 -8.25 14.85
CA ALA A 89 13.27 -6.95 15.53
C ALA A 89 14.57 -6.20 15.16
N ASP A 90 15.66 -6.93 14.95
CA ASP A 90 16.99 -6.35 14.68
C ASP A 90 17.36 -6.34 13.18
N ALA A 91 16.51 -6.88 12.31
CA ALA A 91 16.76 -6.92 10.87
C ALA A 91 16.23 -5.66 10.17
N PRO A 92 16.89 -5.19 9.08
CA PRO A 92 16.33 -4.13 8.26
C PRO A 92 14.99 -4.56 7.64
N ALA A 93 14.11 -3.58 7.40
CA ALA A 93 12.84 -3.83 6.73
C ALA A 93 13.07 -4.35 5.31
N THR A 94 12.37 -5.42 4.95
CA THR A 94 12.42 -5.97 3.58
C THR A 94 11.29 -5.45 2.72
N ASP A 95 10.13 -5.23 3.35
CA ASP A 95 8.89 -4.85 2.68
C ASP A 95 8.24 -3.67 3.40
N ALA A 96 7.31 -3.03 2.71
CA ALA A 96 6.47 -1.99 3.27
C ALA A 96 5.06 -2.05 2.69
N ILE A 97 4.09 -1.54 3.44
CA ILE A 97 2.72 -1.30 2.99
C ILE A 97 2.46 0.20 3.08
N VAL A 98 2.21 0.83 1.93
CA VAL A 98 1.82 2.24 1.83
C VAL A 98 0.31 2.33 1.66
N VAL A 99 -0.36 3.06 2.55
CA VAL A 99 -1.78 3.38 2.43
C VAL A 99 -1.92 4.81 1.96
N ALA A 100 -2.49 5.00 0.78
CA ALA A 100 -2.72 6.31 0.17
C ALA A 100 -4.19 6.56 -0.15
N ARG A 101 -4.59 7.83 -0.26
CA ARG A 101 -5.97 8.22 -0.59
C ARG A 101 -6.02 9.59 -1.29
N PRO A 102 -7.14 9.93 -1.97
CA PRO A 102 -7.35 11.28 -2.48
C PRO A 102 -7.47 12.24 -1.30
N ALA A 103 -6.48 13.10 -1.11
CA ALA A 103 -6.41 14.03 0.01
C ALA A 103 -5.38 15.13 -0.24
N LYS A 104 -5.42 16.18 0.60
CA LYS A 104 -4.32 17.17 0.68
C LYS A 104 -3.05 16.51 1.23
N ARG A 105 -1.89 17.07 0.85
CA ARG A 105 -0.56 16.64 1.29
C ARG A 105 -0.40 16.67 2.80
N GLY A 106 0.47 15.80 3.33
CA GLY A 106 0.86 15.76 4.76
C GLY A 106 0.05 14.77 5.60
N GLY A 107 0.34 14.72 6.90
CA GLY A 107 -0.28 13.78 7.84
C GLY A 107 0.11 12.32 7.60
N LEU A 108 1.35 12.09 7.13
CA LEU A 108 1.90 10.76 6.98
C LEU A 108 2.28 10.19 8.36
N VAL A 109 1.73 9.03 8.68
CA VAL A 109 2.13 8.22 9.84
C VAL A 109 3.03 7.10 9.35
N VAL A 110 4.18 6.91 10.00
CA VAL A 110 5.12 5.81 9.72
C VAL A 110 5.15 4.89 10.92
N GLU A 111 4.92 3.61 10.68
CA GLU A 111 4.84 2.57 11.72
C GLU A 111 5.79 1.43 11.39
N LEU A 112 6.25 0.76 12.45
CA LEU A 112 7.09 -0.44 12.37
C LEU A 112 6.23 -1.65 12.74
N ALA A 113 6.17 -2.64 11.86
CA ALA A 113 5.58 -3.94 12.16
C ALA A 113 6.71 -4.97 12.35
N GLY A 114 6.85 -5.48 13.58
CA GLY A 114 7.66 -6.64 13.87
C GLY A 114 6.90 -7.92 13.55
N VAL A 115 7.57 -8.91 12.95
CA VAL A 115 7.05 -10.28 12.90
C VAL A 115 7.23 -10.88 14.30
N GLU A 116 6.15 -10.95 15.08
CA GLU A 116 6.14 -11.70 16.34
C GLU A 116 6.35 -13.19 16.03
N ARG A 117 7.45 -13.77 16.52
CA ARG A 117 7.69 -15.21 16.47
C ARG A 117 6.63 -15.90 17.33
N ARG A 118 5.63 -16.54 16.71
CA ARG A 118 4.93 -17.65 17.38
C ARG A 118 5.88 -18.85 17.37
N PHE A 119 6.43 -19.15 18.56
CA PHE A 119 7.13 -20.40 18.86
C PHE A 119 6.16 -21.57 18.87
#